data_AF-A0A8H5B1H6-F1
#
_entry.id   AF-A0A8H5B1H6-F1
#
_cell.length_a   1.000
_cell.length_b   1.000
_cell.length_c   1.000
_cell.angle_alpha   90.00
_cell.angle_beta   90.00
_cell.angle_gamma   90.00
#
_symmetry.space_group_name_H-M   'P 1'
#
loop_
_entity.id
_entity.type
_entity.pdbx_description
1 polymer ?
#
loop_
_entity_poly.entity_id
_entity_poly.type
_entity_poly.pdbx_seq_one_letter_code
_entity_poly.pdbx_strand_id
1 'polypeptide(L)'
;MKLSRCLTLLAALLPITLAAPTASSARRQDAATNDYNSSFLVFALFLEQLAVSFYDSSLSLLSADDFRAAGHPDSVRRGYEQVLKSAKAHSDYLVGEITNLGHADSTAGCDYAFPVKTTEDFINMSEAIQALAVSTYVGALDRSQSDTYTTVFGKMLGDEARYATWISTAVKDQDLADISFESPSSMNDTGTIAGLSVTGCSPGIDPAVFAFFRGLNGAV
;
A
#
# COMPACT_ATOMS: atom_id res chain seq x y z
N MET A 1 20.68 -66.19 -60.21
CA MET A 1 21.71 -66.29 -59.16
C MET A 1 22.16 -64.89 -58.76
N LYS A 2 22.08 -64.60 -57.45
CA LYS A 2 22.67 -63.49 -56.68
C LYS A 2 22.14 -62.06 -56.93
N LEU A 3 21.21 -61.66 -56.04
CA LEU A 3 20.89 -60.27 -55.74
C LEU A 3 22.09 -59.61 -55.03
N SER A 4 22.51 -58.43 -55.52
CA SER A 4 23.37 -57.50 -54.79
C SER A 4 22.51 -56.39 -54.21
N ARG A 5 22.44 -56.30 -52.87
CA ARG A 5 21.68 -55.28 -52.15
C ARG A 5 22.54 -54.02 -52.03
N CYS A 6 22.17 -52.96 -52.75
CA CYS A 6 22.71 -51.62 -52.55
C CYS A 6 21.96 -50.98 -51.38
N LEU A 7 22.66 -50.78 -50.25
CA LEU A 7 22.11 -50.12 -49.05
C LEU A 7 22.29 -48.61 -49.23
N THR A 8 21.25 -47.90 -49.66
CA THR A 8 21.22 -46.43 -49.72
C THR A 8 20.92 -45.87 -48.33
N LEU A 9 21.90 -45.22 -47.72
CA LEU A 9 21.74 -44.38 -46.53
C LEU A 9 20.99 -43.09 -46.91
N LEU A 10 19.74 -42.96 -46.45
CA LEU A 10 18.97 -41.72 -46.53
C LEU A 10 19.21 -40.91 -45.25
N ALA A 11 20.02 -39.85 -45.34
CA ALA A 11 20.19 -38.90 -44.24
C ALA A 11 18.95 -38.00 -44.15
N ALA A 12 18.13 -38.18 -43.10
CA ALA A 12 17.00 -37.31 -42.82
C ALA A 12 17.51 -35.99 -42.20
N LEU A 13 17.52 -34.92 -43.01
CA LEU A 13 17.71 -33.54 -42.54
C LEU A 13 16.40 -33.06 -41.90
N LEU A 14 16.32 -33.08 -40.58
CA LEU A 14 15.27 -32.42 -39.80
C LEU A 14 15.49 -30.89 -39.87
N PRO A 15 14.50 -30.10 -40.33
CA PRO A 15 14.59 -28.65 -40.24
C PRO A 15 14.45 -28.24 -38.77
N ILE A 16 15.51 -27.67 -38.19
CA ILE A 16 15.44 -26.99 -36.90
C ILE A 16 14.72 -25.66 -37.15
N THR A 17 13.42 -25.62 -36.88
CA THR A 17 12.66 -24.37 -36.85
C THR A 17 13.07 -23.58 -35.61
N LEU A 18 13.89 -22.53 -35.77
CA LEU A 18 14.08 -21.54 -34.71
C LEU A 18 12.74 -20.80 -34.52
N ALA A 19 11.99 -21.16 -33.48
CA ALA A 19 10.90 -20.34 -32.99
C ALA A 19 11.52 -19.04 -32.43
N ALA A 20 11.35 -17.93 -33.16
CA ALA A 20 11.73 -16.63 -32.64
C ALA A 20 10.88 -16.32 -31.40
N PRO A 21 11.47 -15.89 -30.27
CA PRO A 21 10.69 -15.53 -29.09
C PRO A 21 9.77 -14.36 -29.47
N THR A 22 8.50 -14.53 -29.21
CA THR A 22 7.46 -13.56 -29.54
C THR A 22 7.63 -12.32 -28.66
N ALA A 23 8.18 -11.24 -29.23
CA ALA A 23 8.27 -9.92 -28.57
C ALA A 23 6.90 -9.40 -28.08
N SER A 24 5.79 -9.93 -28.61
CA SER A 24 4.42 -9.64 -28.15
C SER A 24 4.04 -10.30 -26.83
N SER A 25 4.72 -11.38 -26.41
CA SER A 25 4.47 -12.05 -25.13
C SER A 25 5.18 -11.31 -23.99
N ALA A 26 6.44 -10.93 -24.20
CA ALA A 26 7.22 -10.16 -23.22
C ALA A 26 6.58 -8.79 -22.95
N ARG A 27 6.24 -8.02 -23.99
CA ARG A 27 5.57 -6.71 -23.83
C ARG A 27 4.21 -6.80 -23.12
N ARG A 28 3.49 -7.91 -23.30
CA ARG A 28 2.18 -8.12 -22.68
C ARG A 28 2.31 -8.57 -21.21
N GLN A 29 3.37 -9.29 -20.87
CA GLN A 29 3.76 -9.58 -19.49
C GLN A 29 4.21 -8.31 -18.76
N ASP A 30 5.09 -7.50 -19.37
CA ASP A 30 5.56 -6.24 -18.77
C ASP A 30 4.38 -5.28 -18.49
N ALA A 31 3.44 -5.16 -19.43
CA ALA A 31 2.23 -4.36 -19.22
C ALA A 31 1.36 -4.90 -18.09
N ALA A 32 1.12 -6.22 -18.03
CA ALA A 32 0.34 -6.83 -16.96
C ALA A 32 1.00 -6.69 -15.58
N THR A 33 2.33 -6.80 -15.50
CA THR A 33 3.09 -6.59 -14.26
C THR A 33 3.08 -5.12 -13.85
N ASN A 34 3.17 -4.18 -14.79
CA ASN A 34 3.07 -2.75 -14.50
C ASN A 34 1.67 -2.37 -13.98
N ASP A 35 0.60 -2.85 -14.62
CA ASP A 35 -0.78 -2.64 -14.18
C ASP A 35 -1.05 -3.26 -12.79
N TYR A 36 -0.43 -4.41 -12.51
CA TYR A 36 -0.53 -5.04 -11.20
C TYR A 36 0.19 -4.22 -10.12
N ASN A 37 1.43 -3.80 -10.38
CA ASN A 37 2.20 -2.97 -9.44
C ASN A 37 1.53 -1.61 -9.20
N SER A 38 0.99 -0.98 -10.25
CA SER A 38 0.29 0.29 -10.12
C SER A 38 -0.95 0.16 -9.22
N SER A 39 -1.65 -0.97 -9.24
CA SER A 39 -2.78 -1.22 -8.34
C SER A 39 -2.39 -1.18 -6.84
N PHE A 40 -1.23 -1.73 -6.46
CA PHE A 40 -0.73 -1.66 -5.08
C PHE A 40 -0.23 -0.27 -4.71
N LEU A 41 0.45 0.40 -5.63
CA LEU A 41 0.93 1.77 -5.40
C LEU A 41 -0.25 2.73 -5.21
N VAL A 42 -1.31 2.60 -6.02
CA VAL A 42 -2.54 3.40 -5.89
C VAL A 42 -3.22 3.13 -4.55
N PHE A 43 -3.20 1.89 -4.06
CA PHE A 43 -3.74 1.58 -2.74
C PHE A 43 -2.90 2.17 -1.60
N ALA A 44 -1.58 2.04 -1.66
CA ALA A 44 -0.69 2.70 -0.71
C ALA A 44 -0.91 4.22 -0.73
N LEU A 45 -1.05 4.82 -1.92
CA LEU A 45 -1.29 6.25 -2.07
C LEU A 45 -2.61 6.66 -1.42
N PHE A 46 -3.67 5.88 -1.58
CA PHE A 46 -4.95 6.14 -0.92
C PHE A 46 -4.81 6.21 0.61
N LEU A 47 -4.02 5.34 1.23
CA LEU A 47 -3.79 5.38 2.67
C LEU A 47 -2.93 6.57 3.09
N GLU A 48 -1.90 6.89 2.34
CA GLU A 48 -1.06 8.05 2.64
C GLU A 48 -1.86 9.35 2.50
N GLN A 49 -2.73 9.46 1.50
CA GLN A 49 -3.63 10.61 1.34
C GLN A 49 -4.70 10.68 2.44
N LEU A 50 -5.23 9.54 2.89
CA LEU A 50 -6.10 9.45 4.07
C LEU A 50 -5.37 9.97 5.32
N ALA A 51 -4.15 9.49 5.57
CA ALA A 51 -3.33 9.90 6.71
C ALA A 51 -2.99 11.39 6.66
N VAL A 52 -2.55 11.89 5.49
CA VAL A 52 -2.29 13.32 5.28
C VAL A 52 -3.55 14.14 5.59
N SER A 53 -4.70 13.78 5.03
CA SER A 53 -5.96 14.49 5.28
C SER A 53 -6.34 14.47 6.76
N PHE A 54 -6.24 13.31 7.41
CA PHE A 54 -6.54 13.14 8.83
C PHE A 54 -5.64 14.01 9.72
N TYR A 55 -4.31 13.87 9.60
CA TYR A 55 -3.38 14.57 10.46
C TYR A 55 -3.37 16.07 10.19
N ASP A 56 -3.43 16.50 8.93
CA ASP A 56 -3.42 17.93 8.57
C ASP A 56 -4.68 18.65 9.08
N SER A 57 -5.86 18.06 8.87
CA SER A 57 -7.13 18.63 9.35
C SER A 57 -7.23 18.60 10.88
N SER A 58 -6.83 17.50 11.53
CA SER A 58 -6.92 17.36 12.98
C SER A 58 -5.91 18.23 13.73
N LEU A 59 -4.67 18.34 13.25
CA LEU A 59 -3.65 19.20 13.89
C LEU A 59 -3.89 20.70 13.66
N SER A 60 -4.70 21.05 12.66
CA SER A 60 -5.22 22.40 12.47
C SER A 60 -6.35 22.72 13.45
N LEU A 61 -7.13 21.72 13.87
CA LEU A 61 -8.19 21.84 14.86
C LEU A 61 -7.65 21.82 16.31
N LEU A 62 -6.66 20.97 16.58
CA LEU A 62 -6.12 20.69 17.91
C LEU A 62 -4.77 21.40 18.13
N SER A 63 -4.78 22.40 18.98
CA SER A 63 -3.62 23.20 19.37
C SER A 63 -2.71 22.47 20.36
N ALA A 64 -1.50 22.98 20.59
CA ALA A 64 -0.65 22.46 21.68
C ALA A 64 -1.32 22.56 23.06
N ASP A 65 -2.17 23.55 23.27
CA ASP A 65 -2.90 23.75 24.53
C ASP A 65 -3.95 22.66 24.74
N ASP A 66 -4.61 22.18 23.67
CA ASP A 66 -5.56 21.08 23.73
C ASP A 66 -4.87 19.76 24.11
N PHE A 67 -3.66 19.51 23.59
CA PHE A 67 -2.85 18.36 24.00
C PHE A 67 -2.42 18.46 25.46
N ARG A 68 -1.98 19.64 25.92
CA ARG A 68 -1.63 19.87 27.34
C ARG A 68 -2.84 19.72 28.26
N ALA A 69 -4.00 20.22 27.85
CA ALA A 69 -5.25 20.08 28.59
C ALA A 69 -5.71 18.62 28.71
N ALA A 70 -5.41 17.80 27.69
CA ALA A 70 -5.60 16.35 27.72
C ALA A 70 -4.51 15.59 28.49
N GLY A 71 -3.54 16.28 29.10
CA GLY A 71 -2.49 15.67 29.93
C GLY A 71 -1.25 15.21 29.17
N HIS A 72 -1.13 15.50 27.88
CA HIS A 72 0.03 15.11 27.08
C HIS A 72 1.14 16.19 27.11
N PRO A 73 2.42 15.79 27.09
CA PRO A 73 3.52 16.73 26.91
C PRO A 73 3.57 17.25 25.47
N ASP A 74 4.18 18.44 25.26
CA ASP A 74 4.30 19.06 23.92
C ASP A 74 5.00 18.16 22.89
N SER A 75 5.79 17.18 23.33
CA SER A 75 6.43 16.19 22.46
C SER A 75 5.43 15.31 21.73
N VAL A 76 4.23 15.08 22.28
CA VAL A 76 3.19 14.26 21.62
C VAL A 76 2.71 14.96 20.35
N ARG A 77 2.30 16.23 20.44
CA ARG A 77 1.85 16.98 19.26
C ARG A 77 2.96 17.12 18.22
N ARG A 78 4.20 17.39 18.64
CA ARG A 78 5.37 17.40 17.72
C ARG A 78 5.63 16.05 17.06
N GLY A 79 5.40 14.95 17.77
CA GLY A 79 5.47 13.61 17.21
C GLY A 79 4.48 13.44 16.06
N TYR A 80 3.22 13.87 16.24
CA TYR A 80 2.21 13.84 15.19
C TYR A 80 2.52 14.77 14.01
N GLU A 81 3.14 15.93 14.22
CA GLU A 81 3.65 16.76 13.12
C GLU A 81 4.72 16.03 12.30
N GLN A 82 5.56 15.21 12.94
CA GLN A 82 6.53 14.38 12.25
C GLN A 82 5.87 13.23 11.48
N VAL A 83 4.82 12.61 12.03
CA VAL A 83 4.02 11.60 11.30
C VAL A 83 3.38 12.22 10.05
N LEU A 84 2.74 13.40 10.17
CA LEU A 84 2.19 14.13 9.03
C LEU A 84 3.24 14.43 7.96
N LYS A 85 4.45 14.83 8.38
CA LYS A 85 5.56 15.09 7.45
C LYS A 85 5.96 13.83 6.68
N SER A 86 6.04 12.69 7.34
CA SER A 86 6.36 11.41 6.71
C SER A 86 5.26 10.98 5.73
N ALA A 87 3.99 11.08 6.14
CA ALA A 87 2.85 10.75 5.28
C ALA A 87 2.83 11.60 4.00
N LYS A 88 3.15 12.90 4.09
CA LYS A 88 3.31 13.78 2.91
C LYS A 88 4.43 13.28 2.00
N ALA A 89 5.59 12.91 2.56
CA ALA A 89 6.71 12.40 1.78
C ALA A 89 6.41 11.05 1.11
N HIS A 90 5.69 10.15 1.78
CA HIS A 90 5.23 8.88 1.20
C HIS A 90 4.25 9.12 0.06
N SER A 91 3.23 9.97 0.29
CA SER A 91 2.26 10.37 -0.73
C SER A 91 2.96 10.93 -1.97
N ASP A 92 3.87 11.89 -1.81
CA ASP A 92 4.60 12.50 -2.93
C ASP A 92 5.42 11.47 -3.72
N TYR A 93 6.08 10.55 -3.03
CA TYR A 93 6.82 9.45 -3.65
C TYR A 93 5.89 8.57 -4.50
N LEU A 94 4.76 8.14 -3.93
CA LEU A 94 3.82 7.25 -4.60
C LEU A 94 3.16 7.92 -5.82
N VAL A 95 2.80 9.20 -5.71
CA VAL A 95 2.32 9.99 -6.85
C VAL A 95 3.34 9.99 -8.00
N GLY A 96 4.62 10.18 -7.67
CA GLY A 96 5.71 10.14 -8.65
C GLY A 96 5.82 8.79 -9.35
N GLU A 97 5.81 7.70 -8.59
CA GLU A 97 5.91 6.34 -9.14
C GLU A 97 4.71 5.95 -10.01
N ILE A 98 3.49 6.23 -9.55
CA ILE A 98 2.25 5.96 -10.30
C ILE A 98 2.24 6.76 -11.61
N THR A 99 2.70 8.02 -11.56
CA THR A 99 2.83 8.87 -12.76
C THR A 99 3.87 8.29 -13.73
N ASN A 100 5.02 7.84 -13.23
CA ASN A 100 6.09 7.23 -14.04
C ASN A 100 5.63 5.93 -14.73
N LEU A 101 4.73 5.17 -14.11
CA LEU A 101 4.10 3.99 -14.70
C LEU A 101 2.99 4.33 -15.73
N GLY A 102 2.66 5.62 -15.92
CA GLY A 102 1.67 6.07 -16.88
C GLY A 102 0.24 6.12 -16.36
N HIS A 103 0.04 6.05 -15.03
CA HIS A 103 -1.27 6.06 -14.38
C HIS A 103 -1.54 7.36 -13.61
N ALA A 104 -1.11 8.51 -14.14
CA ALA A 104 -1.27 9.81 -13.49
C ALA A 104 -2.72 10.13 -13.07
N ASP A 105 -3.71 9.64 -13.81
CA ASP A 105 -5.13 9.83 -13.47
C ASP A 105 -5.54 9.10 -12.18
N SER A 106 -4.77 8.10 -11.74
CA SER A 106 -5.00 7.35 -10.51
C SER A 106 -4.31 7.95 -9.28
N THR A 107 -3.71 9.14 -9.37
CA THR A 107 -3.08 9.81 -8.22
C THR A 107 -4.01 10.76 -7.47
N ALA A 108 -5.23 10.96 -7.99
CA ALA A 108 -6.18 11.92 -7.44
C ALA A 108 -6.77 11.41 -6.11
N GLY A 109 -6.88 12.28 -5.11
CA GLY A 109 -7.34 11.90 -3.78
C GLY A 109 -8.85 11.78 -3.61
N CYS A 110 -9.23 11.31 -2.42
CA CYS A 110 -10.61 11.27 -1.95
C CYS A 110 -10.88 12.37 -0.91
N ASP A 111 -12.15 12.68 -0.72
CA ASP A 111 -12.64 13.50 0.37
C ASP A 111 -12.99 12.63 1.58
N TYR A 112 -12.58 13.06 2.76
CA TYR A 112 -12.73 12.33 4.01
C TYR A 112 -13.39 13.20 5.08
N ALA A 113 -14.23 12.59 5.90
CA ALA A 113 -14.75 13.19 7.12
C ALA A 113 -14.34 12.36 8.34
N PHE A 114 -13.77 13.03 9.34
CA PHE A 114 -13.28 12.41 10.57
C PHE A 114 -14.10 12.90 11.77
N PRO A 115 -14.52 12.01 12.70
CA PRO A 115 -15.31 12.36 13.87
C PRO A 115 -14.46 12.94 15.02
N VAL A 116 -13.44 13.74 14.72
CA VAL A 116 -12.50 14.28 15.72
C VAL A 116 -13.07 15.53 16.37
N LYS A 117 -13.25 15.50 17.68
CA LYS A 117 -13.66 16.67 18.48
C LYS A 117 -12.70 16.96 19.63
N THR A 118 -12.03 15.93 20.13
CA THR A 118 -11.11 15.99 21.26
C THR A 118 -9.74 15.42 20.88
N THR A 119 -8.72 15.74 21.69
CA THR A 119 -7.39 15.13 21.58
C THR A 119 -7.46 13.60 21.67
N GLU A 120 -8.37 13.06 22.48
CA GLU A 120 -8.52 11.62 22.64
C GLU A 120 -9.21 10.95 21.42
N ASP A 121 -10.20 11.60 20.81
CA ASP A 121 -10.76 11.14 19.52
C ASP A 121 -9.67 11.05 18.46
N PHE A 122 -8.80 12.07 18.41
CA PHE A 122 -7.67 12.11 17.49
C PHE A 122 -6.66 11.00 17.76
N ILE A 123 -6.24 10.80 19.01
CA ILE A 123 -5.27 9.75 19.36
C ILE A 123 -5.81 8.36 19.00
N ASN A 124 -7.07 8.06 19.36
CA ASN A 124 -7.68 6.77 19.07
C ASN A 124 -7.84 6.53 17.56
N MET A 125 -8.25 7.54 16.81
CA MET A 125 -8.32 7.45 15.35
C MET A 125 -6.93 7.29 14.72
N SER A 126 -5.91 7.96 15.26
CA SER A 126 -4.54 7.84 14.77
C SER A 126 -3.99 6.42 14.93
N GLU A 127 -4.25 5.77 16.07
CA GLU A 127 -3.85 4.39 16.30
C GLU A 127 -4.50 3.44 15.29
N ALA A 128 -5.80 3.60 15.03
CA ALA A 128 -6.53 2.79 14.05
C ALA A 128 -5.98 2.97 12.61
N ILE A 129 -5.66 4.20 12.22
CA ILE A 129 -5.07 4.49 10.91
C ILE A 129 -3.68 3.86 10.78
N GLN A 130 -2.86 3.92 11.83
CA GLN A 130 -1.51 3.36 11.81
C GLN A 130 -1.52 1.83 11.80
N ALA A 131 -2.41 1.20 12.58
CA ALA A 131 -2.61 -0.25 12.53
C ALA A 131 -3.04 -0.72 11.12
N LEU A 132 -3.95 0.02 10.49
CA LEU A 132 -4.37 -0.26 9.11
C LEU A 132 -3.20 -0.11 8.12
N ALA A 133 -2.36 0.93 8.28
CA ALA A 133 -1.23 1.17 7.41
C ALA A 133 -0.18 0.04 7.50
N VAL A 134 0.20 -0.35 8.73
CA VAL A 134 1.10 -1.50 8.97
C VAL A 134 0.58 -2.75 8.28
N SER A 135 -0.67 -3.08 8.55
CA SER A 135 -1.32 -4.28 8.03
C SER A 135 -1.42 -4.29 6.50
N THR A 136 -1.67 -3.12 5.90
CA THR A 136 -1.64 -2.93 4.45
C THR A 136 -0.27 -3.17 3.85
N TYR A 137 0.78 -2.56 4.41
CA TYR A 137 2.12 -2.71 3.86
C TYR A 137 2.64 -4.14 4.00
N VAL A 138 2.26 -4.89 5.04
CA VAL A 138 2.50 -6.34 5.12
C VAL A 138 1.83 -7.07 3.94
N GLY A 139 0.56 -6.77 3.65
CA GLY A 139 -0.17 -7.36 2.52
C GLY A 139 0.41 -7.01 1.15
N ALA A 140 0.91 -5.78 0.99
CA ALA A 140 1.58 -5.30 -0.22
C ALA A 140 2.94 -5.99 -0.43
N LEU A 141 3.71 -6.18 0.64
CA LEU A 141 4.99 -6.90 0.60
C LEU A 141 4.82 -8.36 0.17
N ASP A 142 3.82 -9.05 0.71
CA ASP A 142 3.51 -10.45 0.38
C ASP A 142 3.18 -10.65 -1.11
N ARG A 143 2.57 -9.64 -1.74
CA ARG A 143 2.05 -9.74 -3.11
C ARG A 143 2.87 -9.00 -4.15
N SER A 144 3.84 -8.18 -3.74
CA SER A 144 4.68 -7.40 -4.65
C SER A 144 5.49 -8.33 -5.58
N GLN A 145 5.43 -8.05 -6.88
CA GLN A 145 6.22 -8.77 -7.90
C GLN A 145 7.47 -7.99 -8.33
N SER A 146 7.75 -6.86 -7.67
CA SER A 146 8.87 -5.96 -7.99
C SER A 146 9.77 -5.80 -6.77
N ASP A 147 11.04 -6.22 -6.88
CA ASP A 147 12.03 -6.04 -5.82
C ASP A 147 12.18 -4.58 -5.39
N THR A 148 12.04 -3.66 -6.35
CA THR A 148 12.06 -2.22 -6.10
C THR A 148 10.89 -1.82 -5.20
N TYR A 149 9.66 -2.24 -5.52
CA TYR A 149 8.50 -1.87 -4.71
C TYR A 149 8.43 -2.64 -3.39
N THR A 150 8.92 -3.88 -3.34
CA THR A 150 9.12 -4.62 -2.09
C THR A 150 10.04 -3.86 -1.15
N THR A 151 11.15 -3.31 -1.65
CA THR A 151 12.07 -2.51 -0.83
C THR A 151 11.42 -1.22 -0.34
N VAL A 152 10.61 -0.57 -1.16
CA VAL A 152 9.90 0.67 -0.81
C VAL A 152 8.84 0.39 0.27
N PHE A 153 7.97 -0.59 0.06
CA PHE A 153 6.95 -0.98 1.03
C PHE A 153 7.55 -1.44 2.35
N GLY A 154 8.73 -2.10 2.32
CA GLY A 154 9.45 -2.48 3.54
C GLY A 154 9.95 -1.28 4.34
N LYS A 155 10.37 -0.20 3.67
CA LYS A 155 10.77 1.05 4.33
C LYS A 155 9.56 1.74 4.96
N MET A 156 8.46 1.87 4.21
CA MET A 156 7.21 2.47 4.70
C MET A 156 6.64 1.68 5.87
N LEU A 157 6.55 0.34 5.77
CA LEU A 157 6.16 -0.54 6.88
C LEU A 157 6.98 -0.26 8.15
N GLY A 158 8.30 -0.11 7.99
CA GLY A 158 9.19 0.17 9.11
C GLY A 158 8.90 1.51 9.80
N ASP A 159 8.45 2.52 9.07
CA ASP A 159 8.06 3.82 9.63
C ASP A 159 6.67 3.75 10.30
N GLU A 160 5.67 3.19 9.62
CA GLU A 160 4.31 3.03 10.17
C GLU A 160 4.29 2.17 11.44
N ALA A 161 5.07 1.09 11.49
CA ALA A 161 5.16 0.24 12.68
C ALA A 161 5.77 0.96 13.89
N ARG A 162 6.75 1.85 13.64
CA ARG A 162 7.35 2.70 14.69
C ARG A 162 6.33 3.72 15.20
N TYR A 163 5.51 4.29 14.33
CA TYR A 163 4.44 5.21 14.73
C TYR A 163 3.33 4.51 15.50
N ALA A 164 2.85 3.35 15.03
CA ALA A 164 1.87 2.54 15.76
C ALA A 164 2.34 2.20 17.18
N THR A 165 3.60 1.74 17.31
CA THR A 165 4.21 1.45 18.61
C THR A 165 4.36 2.70 19.48
N TRP A 166 4.77 3.82 18.89
CA TRP A 166 4.91 5.08 19.62
C TRP A 166 3.56 5.59 20.15
N ILE A 167 2.47 5.45 19.36
CA ILE A 167 1.12 5.83 19.80
C ILE A 167 0.67 4.97 20.96
N SER A 168 0.74 3.64 20.84
CA SER A 168 0.27 2.75 21.92
C SER A 168 1.07 2.94 23.21
N THR A 169 2.40 2.99 23.12
CA THR A 169 3.27 3.05 24.29
C THR A 169 3.45 4.47 24.83
N ALA A 170 4.03 5.37 24.05
CA ALA A 170 4.44 6.68 24.54
C ALA A 170 3.31 7.71 24.60
N VAL A 171 2.26 7.55 23.79
CA VAL A 171 1.11 8.46 23.80
C VAL A 171 0.00 7.95 24.71
N LYS A 172 -0.35 6.66 24.63
CA LYS A 172 -1.48 6.08 25.38
C LYS A 172 -1.09 5.34 26.66
N ASP A 173 0.22 5.26 26.98
CA ASP A 173 0.73 4.56 28.16
C ASP A 173 0.26 3.09 28.25
N GLN A 174 0.16 2.42 27.09
CA GLN A 174 -0.20 1.02 26.99
C GLN A 174 1.06 0.15 26.92
N ASP A 175 0.95 -1.08 27.44
CA ASP A 175 1.98 -2.09 27.21
C ASP A 175 2.10 -2.40 25.71
N LEU A 176 3.28 -2.87 25.30
CA LEU A 176 3.46 -3.40 23.95
C LEU A 176 2.42 -4.48 23.70
N ALA A 177 1.69 -4.36 22.59
CA ALA A 177 0.72 -5.36 22.21
C ALA A 177 1.41 -6.72 22.02
N ASP A 178 0.81 -7.78 22.56
CA ASP A 178 1.28 -9.16 22.39
C ASP A 178 0.90 -9.69 21.00
N ILE A 179 1.55 -9.12 19.99
CA ILE A 179 1.40 -9.48 18.58
C ILE A 179 2.75 -10.01 18.09
N SER A 180 2.81 -11.31 17.83
CA SER A 180 4.01 -11.96 17.28
C SER A 180 4.13 -11.80 15.76
N PHE A 181 3.00 -11.68 15.07
CA PHE A 181 2.93 -11.49 13.62
C PHE A 181 1.76 -10.58 13.27
N GLU A 182 2.03 -9.54 12.48
CA GLU A 182 0.99 -8.71 11.91
C GLU A 182 0.26 -9.47 10.81
N SER A 183 -1.06 -9.53 10.93
CA SER A 183 -1.91 -10.13 9.90
C SER A 183 -2.19 -9.10 8.83
N PRO A 184 -2.12 -9.42 7.52
CA PRO A 184 -2.60 -8.53 6.47
C PRO A 184 -4.10 -8.29 6.62
N SER A 185 -4.50 -7.03 6.71
CA SER A 185 -5.89 -6.60 6.76
C SER A 185 -6.40 -6.48 5.34
N SER A 186 -7.67 -6.83 5.15
CA SER A 186 -8.38 -6.52 3.92
C SER A 186 -8.93 -5.09 4.01
N MET A 187 -9.31 -4.48 2.89
CA MET A 187 -10.00 -3.18 2.94
C MET A 187 -11.34 -3.20 3.68
N ASN A 188 -11.92 -4.39 3.92
CA ASN A 188 -13.08 -4.49 4.79
C ASN A 188 -12.76 -3.98 6.19
N ASP A 189 -11.50 -4.07 6.64
CA ASP A 189 -11.03 -3.57 7.92
C ASP A 189 -10.86 -2.04 7.92
N THR A 190 -10.56 -1.43 6.77
CA THR A 190 -10.54 0.04 6.58
C THR A 190 -11.93 0.66 6.74
N GLY A 191 -12.97 -0.04 6.27
CA GLY A 191 -14.37 0.34 6.47
C GLY A 191 -14.83 0.23 7.94
N THR A 192 -14.01 -0.38 8.80
CA THR A 192 -14.29 -0.58 10.22
C THR A 192 -13.59 0.43 11.13
N ILE A 193 -12.82 1.38 10.57
CA ILE A 193 -12.36 2.54 11.33
C ILE A 193 -13.61 3.35 11.72
N ALA A 194 -14.06 3.18 12.96
CA ALA A 194 -15.34 3.67 13.43
C ALA A 194 -15.48 5.19 13.20
N GLY A 195 -16.44 5.55 12.34
CA GLY A 195 -16.80 6.94 12.05
C GLY A 195 -16.00 7.62 10.93
N LEU A 196 -15.00 6.97 10.32
CA LEU A 196 -14.39 7.45 9.07
C LEU A 196 -15.42 7.35 7.93
N SER A 197 -15.64 8.45 7.21
CA SER A 197 -16.47 8.46 6.00
C SER A 197 -15.69 8.96 4.79
N VAL A 198 -15.59 8.14 3.74
CA VAL A 198 -15.12 8.58 2.42
C VAL A 198 -16.31 9.18 1.69
N THR A 199 -16.32 10.51 1.53
CA THR A 199 -17.49 11.25 1.00
C THR A 199 -17.49 11.35 -0.53
N GLY A 200 -16.35 11.07 -1.16
CA GLY A 200 -16.19 11.01 -2.61
C GLY A 200 -14.74 10.74 -2.98
N CYS A 201 -14.50 10.15 -4.15
CA CYS A 201 -13.16 10.02 -4.71
C CYS A 201 -13.15 10.63 -6.11
N SER A 202 -12.02 11.25 -6.47
CA SER A 202 -11.84 11.80 -7.82
C SER A 202 -11.94 10.70 -8.89
N PRO A 203 -12.39 11.02 -10.12
CA PRO A 203 -12.38 10.06 -11.22
C PRO A 203 -10.97 9.53 -11.47
N GLY A 204 -10.79 8.20 -11.47
CA GLY A 204 -9.48 7.56 -11.69
C GLY A 204 -9.03 6.61 -10.58
N ILE A 205 -9.63 6.70 -9.39
CA ILE A 205 -9.58 5.61 -8.41
C ILE A 205 -10.63 4.58 -8.81
N ASP A 206 -10.17 3.48 -9.43
CA ASP A 206 -11.04 2.38 -9.84
C ASP A 206 -11.68 1.72 -8.59
N PRO A 207 -13.02 1.62 -8.49
CA PRO A 207 -13.68 0.83 -7.46
C PRO A 207 -13.23 -0.63 -7.39
N ALA A 208 -12.58 -1.14 -8.45
CA ALA A 208 -11.92 -2.45 -8.49
C ALA A 208 -10.63 -2.50 -7.70
N VAL A 209 -9.88 -1.40 -7.51
CA VAL A 209 -8.81 -1.32 -6.50
C VAL A 209 -9.44 -1.65 -5.15
N PHE A 210 -10.57 -1.02 -4.82
CA PHE A 210 -11.32 -1.33 -3.61
C PHE A 210 -11.96 -2.73 -3.58
N ALA A 211 -12.16 -3.39 -4.74
CA ALA A 211 -12.68 -4.76 -4.83
C ALA A 211 -11.58 -5.84 -4.75
N PHE A 212 -10.38 -5.56 -5.26
CA PHE A 212 -9.20 -6.39 -5.14
C PHE A 212 -8.88 -6.68 -3.68
N PHE A 213 -9.00 -5.67 -2.82
CA PHE A 213 -8.82 -5.82 -1.38
C PHE A 213 -10.04 -6.43 -0.65
N ARG A 214 -11.25 -6.42 -1.22
CA ARG A 214 -12.43 -7.14 -0.68
C ARG A 214 -12.26 -8.67 -0.78
N GLY A 215 -11.50 -9.15 -1.76
CA GLY A 215 -11.17 -10.56 -1.94
C GLY A 215 -10.07 -11.10 -1.02
N LEU A 216 -9.45 -10.25 -0.19
CA LEU A 216 -8.34 -10.65 0.69
C LEU A 216 -8.78 -11.40 1.96
N ASN A 217 -10.09 -11.48 2.24
CA ASN A 217 -10.67 -12.20 3.39
C ASN A 217 -10.67 -13.74 3.25
N GLY A 218 -9.76 -14.34 2.48
CA GLY A 218 -9.84 -15.77 2.20
C GLY A 218 -8.58 -16.47 1.69
N ALA A 219 -7.40 -15.87 1.86
CA ALA A 219 -6.14 -16.51 1.49
C ALA A 219 -5.13 -16.43 2.64
N VAL A 220 -5.50 -17.02 3.78
CA VAL A 220 -4.58 -17.62 4.76
C VAL A 220 -5.15 -18.97 5.15
#